data_AF-A0A1V4DVX9-F1
#
_entry.id   AF-A0A1V4DVX9-F1
#
_cell.length_a   1.000
_cell.length_b   1.000
_cell.length_c   1.000
_cell.angle_alpha   90.00
_cell.angle_beta   90.00
_cell.angle_gamma   90.00
#
_symmetry.space_group_name_H-M   'P 1'
#
loop_
_entity.id
_entity.type
_entity.pdbx_description
1 polymer ?
#
loop_
_entity_poly.entity_id
_entity_poly.type
_entity_poly.pdbx_seq_one_letter_code
_entity_poly.pdbx_strand_id
1 'polypeptide(L)'
;LNPLGVPGRMNVGQVLETHLGWIAAQGWDITGVEEEWAERLREKDMDRVEPWTNVATPVFDGAGEQEIIGLLGSTLVNRDGNRIVMPSGKARLFDGRSGEPFPYPIAVGYIYILKLLHLVDDKIHARSTGPYSMITQQPLGGKAQFGGQRFGEMEVWALEAYGAAYALQELLTIKSDDVLGRVKVYEAIVKGENIPEAGIPESFKVLIKEMQSLCLNVEVLSSDGMSIEMRDTDEDVFRAAEELGIDLSRRPHEGAMTVDEV
;
A
#
# COMPACT_ATOMS: atom_id res chain seq x y z
N LEU A 1 6.56 -21.45 2.67
CA LEU A 1 6.93 -20.66 1.47
C LEU A 1 6.23 -21.27 0.26
N ASN A 2 5.74 -20.48 -0.70
CA ASN A 2 5.06 -21.02 -1.89
C ASN A 2 6.10 -21.56 -2.89
N PRO A 3 6.05 -22.85 -3.30
CA PRO A 3 7.06 -23.44 -4.17
C PRO A 3 7.05 -22.91 -5.61
N LEU A 4 5.93 -22.36 -6.10
CA LEU A 4 5.80 -21.90 -7.49
C LEU A 4 6.77 -20.77 -7.84
N GLY A 5 7.19 -19.97 -6.86
CA GLY A 5 8.11 -18.86 -7.06
C GLY A 5 9.57 -19.27 -7.24
N VAL A 6 9.93 -20.52 -6.92
CA VAL A 6 11.33 -20.97 -6.92
C VAL A 6 11.83 -21.21 -8.36
N PRO A 7 11.17 -22.04 -9.21
CA PRO A 7 11.68 -22.31 -10.55
C PRO A 7 11.65 -21.05 -11.44
N GLY A 8 10.59 -20.25 -11.33
CA GLY A 8 10.45 -19.03 -12.14
C GLY A 8 11.49 -17.95 -11.84
N ARG A 9 12.16 -18.00 -10.67
CA ARG A 9 13.20 -17.04 -10.27
C ARG A 9 14.61 -17.62 -10.32
N MET A 10 14.76 -18.90 -10.66
CA MET A 10 16.04 -19.62 -10.73
C MET A 10 16.88 -19.52 -9.45
N ASN A 11 16.24 -19.31 -8.29
CA ASN A 11 16.91 -19.12 -7.00
C ASN A 11 16.86 -20.41 -6.16
N VAL A 12 17.44 -21.48 -6.73
CA VAL A 12 17.49 -22.84 -6.12
C VAL A 12 18.31 -22.87 -4.83
N GLY A 13 19.20 -21.89 -4.62
CA GLY A 13 20.00 -21.75 -3.40
C GLY A 13 19.18 -21.77 -2.11
N GLN A 14 17.96 -21.23 -2.12
CA GLN A 14 17.07 -21.28 -0.93
C GLN A 14 16.66 -22.73 -0.56
N VAL A 15 16.57 -23.63 -1.55
CA VAL A 15 16.23 -25.05 -1.34
C VAL A 15 17.45 -25.78 -0.80
N LEU A 16 18.63 -25.50 -1.35
CA LEU A 16 19.90 -26.04 -0.84
C LEU A 16 20.18 -25.58 0.59
N GLU A 17 19.92 -24.30 0.89
CA GLU A 17 19.97 -23.76 2.25
C GLU A 17 18.98 -24.47 3.17
N THR A 18 17.74 -24.70 2.71
CA THR A 18 16.73 -25.43 3.51
C THR A 18 17.22 -26.83 3.88
N HIS A 19 17.82 -27.56 2.94
CA HIS A 19 18.38 -28.89 3.19
C HIS A 19 19.58 -28.84 4.15
N LEU A 20 20.53 -27.94 3.89
CA LEU A 20 21.72 -27.78 4.73
C LEU A 20 21.35 -27.30 6.14
N GLY A 21 20.34 -26.44 6.27
CA GLY A 21 19.81 -25.99 7.55
C GLY A 21 19.16 -27.13 8.34
N TRP A 22 18.50 -28.08 7.66
CA TRP A 22 18.03 -29.31 8.32
C TRP A 22 19.18 -30.19 8.81
N ILE A 23 20.19 -30.42 7.95
CA ILE A 23 21.39 -31.18 8.30
C ILE A 23 22.08 -30.57 9.52
N ALA A 24 22.29 -29.25 9.51
CA ALA A 24 22.89 -28.51 10.62
C ALA A 24 22.07 -28.59 11.91
N ALA A 25 20.73 -28.53 11.81
CA ALA A 25 19.85 -28.63 12.97
C ALA A 25 19.83 -30.04 13.58
N GLN A 26 19.91 -31.10 12.76
CA GLN A 26 19.90 -32.48 13.26
C GLN A 26 21.29 -33.01 13.63
N GLY A 27 22.35 -32.49 13.04
CA GLY A 27 23.66 -33.14 13.09
C GLY A 27 23.72 -34.39 12.19
N TRP A 28 24.92 -34.94 12.01
CA TRP A 28 25.15 -36.11 11.17
C TRP A 28 26.29 -36.97 11.72
N ASP A 29 26.33 -38.23 11.27
CA ASP A 29 27.41 -39.17 11.54
C ASP A 29 27.72 -39.94 10.25
N ILE A 30 28.94 -39.76 9.74
CA ILE A 30 29.45 -40.39 8.51
C ILE A 30 30.69 -41.25 8.78
N THR A 31 30.99 -41.61 10.05
CA THR A 31 32.21 -42.35 10.42
C THR A 31 32.33 -43.71 9.70
N GLY A 32 31.23 -44.29 9.24
CA GLY A 32 31.20 -45.56 8.48
C GLY A 32 30.94 -45.44 6.98
N VAL A 33 30.95 -44.24 6.40
CA VAL A 33 30.57 -44.02 4.99
C VAL A 33 31.80 -43.98 4.09
N GLU A 34 32.08 -45.01 3.30
CA GLU A 34 33.23 -45.07 2.38
C GLU A 34 32.89 -44.55 0.97
N GLU A 35 32.26 -43.36 0.88
CA GLU A 35 31.89 -42.74 -0.40
C GLU A 35 32.76 -41.50 -0.68
N GLU A 36 33.02 -41.22 -1.97
CA GLU A 36 33.90 -40.13 -2.43
C GLU A 36 33.43 -38.74 -1.94
N TRP A 37 32.11 -38.49 -1.89
CA TRP A 37 31.58 -37.20 -1.41
C TRP A 37 31.91 -36.93 0.07
N ALA A 38 32.17 -37.97 0.86
CA ALA A 38 32.45 -37.84 2.29
C ALA A 38 33.94 -37.57 2.59
N GLU A 39 34.84 -37.73 1.60
CA GLU A 39 36.29 -37.55 1.79
C GLU A 39 36.65 -36.13 2.20
N ARG A 40 36.12 -35.12 1.50
CA ARG A 40 36.38 -33.70 1.79
C ARG A 40 35.91 -33.29 3.19
N LEU A 41 34.86 -33.92 3.70
CA LEU A 41 34.34 -33.68 5.05
C LEU A 41 35.21 -34.37 6.11
N ARG A 42 35.67 -35.60 5.85
CA ARG A 42 36.63 -36.31 6.72
C ARG A 42 37.97 -35.59 6.83
N GLU A 43 38.50 -35.06 5.72
CA GLU A 43 39.74 -34.26 5.72
C GLU A 43 39.62 -33.01 6.61
N LYS A 44 38.39 -32.54 6.83
CA LYS A 44 38.06 -31.39 7.67
C LYS A 44 37.61 -31.78 9.09
N ASP A 45 37.75 -33.05 9.50
CA ASP A 45 37.34 -33.56 10.82
C ASP A 45 35.83 -33.33 11.09
N MET A 46 35.01 -33.45 10.03
CA MET A 46 33.55 -33.27 10.06
C MET A 46 32.80 -34.60 9.93
N ASP A 47 33.40 -35.70 10.37
CA ASP A 47 32.85 -37.05 10.30
C ASP A 47 31.66 -37.25 11.25
N ARG A 48 31.64 -36.58 12.39
CA ARG A 48 30.48 -36.54 13.27
C ARG A 48 30.26 -35.13 13.79
N VAL A 49 29.05 -34.62 13.57
CA VAL A 49 28.67 -33.26 13.97
C VAL A 49 27.40 -33.30 14.80
N GLU A 50 27.43 -32.63 15.94
CA GLU A 50 26.32 -32.56 16.87
C GLU A 50 25.16 -31.69 16.33
N PRO A 51 23.92 -31.91 16.81
CA PRO A 51 22.77 -31.09 16.44
C PRO A 51 22.98 -29.60 16.71
N TRP A 52 22.33 -28.74 15.91
CA TRP A 52 22.39 -27.27 16.00
C TRP A 52 23.79 -26.67 15.82
N THR A 53 24.60 -27.28 14.97
CA THR A 53 25.93 -26.78 14.64
C THR A 53 25.85 -25.73 13.54
N ASN A 54 26.45 -24.57 13.77
CA ASN A 54 26.58 -23.54 12.73
C ASN A 54 27.55 -24.03 11.65
N VAL A 55 27.09 -24.01 10.41
CA VAL A 55 27.89 -24.39 9.23
C VAL A 55 28.22 -23.17 8.38
N ALA A 56 29.39 -23.19 7.75
CA ALA A 56 29.82 -22.16 6.82
C ALA A 56 29.93 -22.75 5.42
N THR A 57 29.26 -22.11 4.45
CA THR A 57 29.36 -22.43 3.02
C THR A 57 29.83 -21.16 2.30
N PRO A 58 31.16 -21.01 2.08
CA PRO A 58 31.71 -19.88 1.35
C PRO A 58 31.09 -19.71 -0.04
N VAL A 59 31.04 -18.47 -0.52
CA VAL A 59 30.59 -18.20 -1.89
C VAL A 59 31.61 -18.79 -2.87
N PHE A 60 31.14 -19.57 -3.84
CA PHE A 60 31.92 -20.28 -4.87
C PHE A 60 32.76 -21.49 -4.41
N ASP A 61 32.95 -21.70 -3.11
CA ASP A 61 33.62 -22.88 -2.54
C ASP A 61 32.78 -23.49 -1.40
N GLY A 62 31.48 -23.61 -1.65
CA GLY A 62 30.49 -24.09 -0.70
C GLY A 62 30.37 -25.62 -0.63
N ALA A 63 29.32 -26.07 0.04
CA ALA A 63 28.94 -27.49 0.05
C ALA A 63 28.48 -27.93 -1.36
N GLY A 64 29.02 -29.07 -1.81
CA GLY A 64 28.65 -29.68 -3.09
C GLY A 64 27.28 -30.36 -3.02
N GLU A 65 26.64 -30.54 -4.18
CA GLU A 65 25.31 -31.17 -4.25
C GLU A 65 25.32 -32.61 -3.70
N GLN A 66 26.33 -33.41 -4.07
CA GLN A 66 26.44 -34.79 -3.60
C GLN A 66 26.70 -34.88 -2.10
N GLU A 67 27.46 -33.92 -1.54
CA GLU A 67 27.68 -33.84 -0.09
C GLU A 67 26.37 -33.54 0.63
N ILE A 68 25.55 -32.60 0.14
CA ILE A 68 24.26 -32.28 0.75
C ILE A 68 23.32 -33.48 0.70
N ILE A 69 23.23 -34.17 -0.44
CA ILE A 69 22.37 -35.36 -0.59
C ILE A 69 22.86 -36.50 0.31
N GLY A 70 24.17 -36.74 0.36
CA GLY A 70 24.79 -37.74 1.23
C GLY A 70 24.55 -37.45 2.71
N LEU A 71 24.75 -36.20 3.13
CA LEU A 71 24.50 -35.75 4.50
C LEU A 71 23.03 -35.86 4.90
N LEU A 72 22.08 -35.57 4.01
CA LEU A 72 20.64 -35.82 4.25
C LEU A 72 20.36 -37.31 4.52
N GLY A 73 21.12 -38.21 3.88
CA GLY A 73 21.07 -39.65 4.11
C GLY A 73 21.72 -40.11 5.41
N SER A 74 22.51 -39.26 6.06
CA SER A 74 23.32 -39.58 7.24
C SER A 74 23.03 -38.69 8.45
N THR A 75 21.90 -37.97 8.45
CA THR A 75 21.50 -37.17 9.61
C THR A 75 21.22 -38.06 10.81
N LEU A 76 21.47 -37.53 12.01
CA LEU A 76 21.12 -38.21 13.25
C LEU A 76 19.61 -38.44 13.34
N VAL A 77 19.23 -39.43 14.15
CA VAL A 77 17.84 -39.71 14.48
C VAL A 77 17.38 -38.79 15.60
N ASN A 78 16.07 -38.53 15.66
CA ASN A 78 15.50 -37.77 16.77
C ASN A 78 15.55 -38.60 18.08
N ARG A 79 15.09 -38.00 19.19
CA ARG A 79 15.04 -38.66 20.51
C ARG A 79 14.33 -40.03 20.52
N ASP A 80 13.41 -40.25 19.59
CA ASP A 80 12.58 -41.45 19.48
C ASP A 80 13.19 -42.48 18.51
N GLY A 81 14.41 -42.24 18.02
CA GLY A 81 15.11 -43.11 17.08
C GLY A 81 14.63 -42.99 15.63
N ASN A 82 13.83 -41.99 15.31
CA ASN A 82 13.23 -41.83 13.99
C ASN A 82 13.92 -40.74 13.16
N ARG A 83 14.14 -41.01 11.87
CA ARG A 83 14.56 -40.00 10.90
C ARG A 83 13.35 -39.42 10.18
N ILE A 84 13.08 -38.13 10.40
CA ILE A 84 11.87 -37.47 9.91
C ILE A 84 11.99 -37.08 8.42
N VAL A 85 13.15 -36.55 8.03
CA VAL A 85 13.42 -36.11 6.66
C VAL A 85 14.13 -37.22 5.90
N MET A 86 13.60 -37.57 4.74
CA MET A 86 14.17 -38.57 3.84
C MET A 86 15.42 -38.02 3.12
N PRO A 87 16.25 -38.88 2.50
CA PRO A 87 17.42 -38.44 1.73
C PRO A 87 17.10 -37.42 0.62
N SER A 88 15.85 -37.40 0.14
CA SER A 88 15.38 -36.40 -0.82
C SER A 88 15.15 -34.99 -0.24
N GLY A 89 15.41 -34.76 1.05
CA GLY A 89 15.13 -33.49 1.74
C GLY A 89 13.64 -33.27 2.06
N LYS A 90 12.81 -34.31 1.98
CA LYS A 90 11.35 -34.24 2.17
C LYS A 90 10.89 -35.07 3.34
N ALA A 91 9.83 -34.63 4.01
CA ALA A 91 9.18 -35.32 5.12
C ALA A 91 7.68 -35.52 4.86
N ARG A 92 7.06 -36.48 5.53
CA ARG A 92 5.60 -36.62 5.58
C ARG A 92 5.06 -35.63 6.60
N LEU A 93 4.22 -34.71 6.15
CA LEU A 93 3.53 -33.75 7.01
C LEU A 93 2.06 -34.16 7.20
N PHE A 94 1.47 -33.66 8.27
CA PHE A 94 0.04 -33.80 8.57
C PHE A 94 -0.60 -32.42 8.58
N ASP A 95 -1.85 -32.33 8.12
CA ASP A 95 -2.61 -31.11 8.21
C ASP A 95 -3.07 -30.89 9.66
N GLY A 96 -2.64 -29.78 10.27
CA GLY A 96 -3.01 -29.43 11.65
C GLY A 96 -4.47 -29.04 11.84
N ARG A 97 -5.26 -28.89 10.75
CA ARG A 97 -6.70 -28.63 10.81
C ARG A 97 -7.54 -29.91 10.76
N SER A 98 -7.28 -30.78 9.80
CA SER A 98 -8.03 -32.05 9.63
C SER A 98 -7.42 -33.24 10.37
N GLY A 99 -6.11 -33.26 10.57
CA GLY A 99 -5.36 -34.39 11.11
C GLY A 99 -4.92 -35.42 10.06
N GLU A 100 -5.30 -35.27 8.79
CA GLU A 100 -4.94 -36.21 7.72
C GLU A 100 -3.50 -35.99 7.22
N PRO A 101 -2.78 -37.04 6.79
CA PRO A 101 -1.48 -36.90 6.15
C PRO A 101 -1.62 -36.24 4.77
N PHE A 102 -0.67 -35.36 4.42
CA PHE A 102 -0.58 -34.87 3.04
C PHE A 102 -0.28 -36.03 2.07
N PRO A 103 -0.84 -35.99 0.84
CA PRO A 103 -0.70 -37.08 -0.13
C PRO A 103 0.73 -37.27 -0.64
N TYR A 104 1.57 -36.23 -0.58
CA TYR A 104 2.94 -36.24 -1.06
C TYR A 104 3.90 -35.75 0.02
N PRO A 105 5.16 -36.23 0.03
CA PRO A 105 6.18 -35.70 0.92
C PRO A 105 6.59 -34.29 0.52
N ILE A 106 6.79 -33.43 1.51
CA ILE A 106 7.03 -31.99 1.35
C ILE A 106 8.45 -31.67 1.83
N ALA A 107 9.15 -30.78 1.12
CA ALA A 107 10.49 -30.33 1.53
C ALA A 107 10.39 -29.53 2.84
N VAL A 108 11.19 -29.93 3.84
CA VAL A 108 11.20 -29.34 5.18
C VAL A 108 12.64 -29.11 5.61
N GLY A 109 12.89 -27.98 6.25
CA GLY A 109 14.19 -27.66 6.81
C GLY A 109 14.19 -26.30 7.48
N TYR A 110 15.40 -25.82 7.81
CA TYR A 110 15.61 -24.51 8.42
C TYR A 110 16.16 -23.55 7.39
N ILE A 111 15.58 -22.36 7.31
CA ILE A 111 15.96 -21.29 6.39
C ILE A 111 16.09 -20.00 7.18
N TYR A 112 17.09 -19.18 6.82
CA TYR A 112 17.35 -17.92 7.50
C TYR A 112 16.47 -16.80 6.95
N ILE A 113 15.40 -16.45 7.67
CA ILE A 113 14.45 -15.42 7.27
C ILE A 113 14.73 -14.10 8.00
N LEU A 114 14.86 -13.02 7.23
CA LEU A 114 15.03 -11.66 7.75
C LEU A 114 13.69 -10.90 7.75
N LYS A 115 13.42 -10.16 8.83
CA LYS A 115 12.33 -9.19 8.88
C LYS A 115 12.80 -7.87 8.27
N LEU A 116 12.25 -7.51 7.12
CA LEU A 116 12.57 -6.23 6.46
C LEU A 116 11.85 -5.04 7.14
N LEU A 117 12.37 -3.83 6.93
CA LEU A 117 11.86 -2.59 7.53
C LEU A 117 10.51 -2.13 6.93
N HIS A 118 9.98 -2.80 5.90
CA HIS A 118 8.71 -2.41 5.28
C HIS A 118 7.51 -2.96 6.07
N LEU A 119 7.23 -2.33 7.21
CA LEU A 119 6.13 -2.70 8.09
C LEU A 119 4.80 -2.12 7.63
N VAL A 120 3.72 -2.87 7.86
CA VAL A 120 2.35 -2.45 7.51
C VAL A 120 1.92 -1.23 8.33
N ASP A 121 2.33 -1.14 9.59
CA ASP A 121 2.02 -0.03 10.48
C ASP A 121 2.54 1.32 9.95
N ASP A 122 3.68 1.30 9.25
CA ASP A 122 4.24 2.48 8.60
C ASP A 122 3.50 2.84 7.31
N LYS A 123 2.93 1.84 6.63
CA LYS A 123 2.26 1.99 5.33
C LYS A 123 0.76 2.29 5.42
N ILE A 124 0.09 1.89 6.48
CA ILE A 124 -1.33 2.17 6.66
C ILE A 124 -1.55 3.68 6.82
N HIS A 125 -2.46 4.23 6.02
CA HIS A 125 -2.85 5.64 6.05
C HIS A 125 -4.26 5.79 5.48
N ALA A 126 -5.10 6.57 6.15
CA ALA A 126 -6.44 6.90 5.72
C ALA A 126 -6.75 8.36 6.08
N ARG A 127 -7.59 8.99 5.26
CA ARG A 127 -8.00 10.38 5.39
C ARG A 127 -9.47 10.52 5.01
N SER A 128 -10.25 11.22 5.83
CA SER A 128 -11.58 11.71 5.48
C SER A 128 -11.50 13.15 4.97
N THR A 129 -11.21 14.10 5.86
CA THR A 129 -10.89 15.51 5.55
C THR A 129 -9.50 15.85 6.12
N GLY A 130 -8.90 16.96 5.70
CA GLY A 130 -7.55 17.31 6.13
C GLY A 130 -7.06 18.62 5.52
N PRO A 131 -5.76 18.93 5.63
CA PRO A 131 -5.21 20.16 5.09
C PRO A 131 -5.19 20.14 3.55
N TYR A 132 -5.25 21.35 2.98
CA TYR A 132 -5.24 21.62 1.55
C TYR A 132 -4.11 22.59 1.21
N SER A 133 -3.64 22.54 -0.03
CA SER A 133 -2.68 23.49 -0.58
C SER A 133 -3.30 24.88 -0.69
N MET A 134 -2.58 25.92 -0.26
CA MET A 134 -3.04 27.31 -0.42
C MET A 134 -3.10 27.77 -1.88
N ILE A 135 -2.35 27.11 -2.77
CA ILE A 135 -2.22 27.51 -4.17
C ILE A 135 -3.31 26.83 -5.01
N THR A 136 -3.36 25.49 -4.98
CA THR A 136 -4.25 24.70 -5.84
C THR A 136 -5.55 24.31 -5.16
N GLN A 137 -5.72 24.59 -3.87
CA GLN A 137 -6.83 24.12 -3.03
C GLN A 137 -7.05 22.60 -3.00
N GLN A 138 -6.11 21.81 -3.53
CA GLN A 138 -6.13 20.35 -3.50
C GLN A 138 -5.60 19.77 -2.18
N PRO A 139 -6.03 18.55 -1.78
CA PRO A 139 -5.47 17.84 -0.64
C PRO A 139 -3.94 17.75 -0.68
N LEU A 140 -3.28 17.99 0.47
CA LEU A 140 -1.83 17.76 0.57
C LEU A 140 -1.46 16.28 0.32
N GLY A 141 -0.20 16.02 -0.02
CA GLY A 141 0.30 14.67 -0.28
C GLY A 141 1.05 14.06 0.92
N GLY A 142 0.98 12.73 1.04
CA GLY A 142 1.81 11.96 1.96
C GLY A 142 1.25 11.81 3.39
N LYS A 143 1.61 10.69 4.03
CA LYS A 143 1.14 10.32 5.38
C LYS A 143 1.46 11.37 6.44
N ALA A 144 2.67 11.93 6.39
CA ALA A 144 3.15 12.90 7.39
C ALA A 144 2.34 14.20 7.44
N GLN A 145 1.71 14.58 6.33
CA GLN A 145 0.88 15.79 6.22
C GLN A 145 -0.62 15.48 6.33
N PHE A 146 -0.97 14.26 6.73
CA PHE A 146 -2.34 13.77 6.67
C PHE A 146 -2.95 13.94 5.26
N GLY A 147 -2.15 13.62 4.25
CA GLY A 147 -2.44 13.86 2.85
C GLY A 147 -3.49 12.94 2.23
N GLY A 148 -4.07 13.35 1.12
CA GLY A 148 -4.95 12.54 0.29
C GLY A 148 -4.19 11.55 -0.59
N GLN A 149 -4.92 10.58 -1.17
CA GLN A 149 -4.39 9.73 -2.22
C GLN A 149 -4.44 10.47 -3.55
N ARG A 150 -3.41 10.26 -4.38
CA ARG A 150 -3.40 10.82 -5.74
C ARG A 150 -4.32 9.98 -6.61
N PHE A 151 -5.37 10.61 -7.14
CA PHE A 151 -6.14 10.08 -8.25
C PHE A 151 -5.51 10.59 -9.55
N GLY A 152 -4.79 9.73 -10.27
CA GLY A 152 -4.00 10.10 -11.42
C GLY A 152 -4.76 10.01 -12.74
N GLU A 153 -4.08 10.40 -13.81
CA GLU A 153 -4.62 10.39 -15.17
C GLU A 153 -5.03 8.97 -15.63
N MET A 154 -4.23 7.95 -15.28
CA MET A 154 -4.56 6.56 -15.63
C MET A 154 -5.82 6.07 -14.91
N GLU A 155 -6.05 6.52 -13.66
CA GLU A 155 -7.27 6.20 -12.92
C GLU A 155 -8.50 6.95 -13.47
N VAL A 156 -8.31 8.17 -13.98
CA VAL A 156 -9.35 8.90 -14.72
C VAL A 156 -9.78 8.11 -15.95
N TRP A 157 -8.84 7.67 -16.79
CA TRP A 157 -9.15 6.86 -17.97
C TRP A 157 -9.89 5.58 -17.64
N ALA A 158 -9.58 4.96 -16.50
CA ALA A 158 -10.30 3.78 -16.05
C ALA A 158 -11.78 4.10 -15.77
N LEU A 159 -12.09 5.21 -15.10
CA LEU A 159 -13.49 5.61 -14.84
C LEU A 159 -14.22 6.05 -16.10
N GLU A 160 -13.53 6.71 -17.03
CA GLU A 160 -14.08 7.05 -18.33
C GLU A 160 -14.44 5.79 -19.13
N ALA A 161 -13.58 4.78 -19.13
CA ALA A 161 -13.85 3.49 -19.78
C ALA A 161 -15.04 2.75 -19.17
N TYR A 162 -15.27 2.91 -17.86
CA TYR A 162 -16.47 2.39 -17.20
C TYR A 162 -17.73 3.23 -17.46
N GLY A 163 -17.62 4.44 -18.01
CA GLY A 163 -18.72 5.37 -18.16
C GLY A 163 -19.22 5.94 -16.83
N ALA A 164 -18.38 5.96 -15.80
CA ALA A 164 -18.74 6.37 -14.44
C ALA A 164 -18.66 7.90 -14.25
N ALA A 165 -19.47 8.64 -15.02
CA ALA A 165 -19.40 10.11 -15.08
C ALA A 165 -19.57 10.80 -13.71
N TYR A 166 -20.57 10.40 -12.91
CA TYR A 166 -20.81 10.99 -11.59
C TYR A 166 -19.67 10.72 -10.60
N ALA A 167 -19.11 9.51 -10.61
CA ALA A 167 -17.99 9.16 -9.73
C ALA A 167 -16.72 9.94 -10.09
N LEU A 168 -16.45 10.08 -11.39
CA LEU A 168 -15.33 10.86 -11.89
C LEU A 168 -15.49 12.36 -11.53
N GLN A 169 -16.68 12.92 -11.77
CA GLN A 169 -16.99 14.31 -11.42
C GLN A 169 -16.82 14.53 -9.92
N GLU A 170 -17.37 13.67 -9.07
CA GLU A 170 -17.28 13.77 -7.61
C GLU A 170 -15.83 13.77 -7.12
N LEU A 171 -14.98 12.90 -7.67
CA LEU A 171 -13.57 12.79 -7.30
C LEU A 171 -12.76 14.04 -7.68
N LEU A 172 -13.01 14.60 -8.86
CA LEU A 172 -12.27 15.74 -9.40
C LEU A 172 -12.78 17.10 -8.92
N THR A 173 -13.91 17.15 -8.18
CA THR A 173 -14.52 18.40 -7.71
C THR A 173 -14.65 18.42 -6.18
N ILE A 174 -15.79 17.96 -5.66
CA ILE A 174 -16.19 18.06 -4.25
C ILE A 174 -15.32 17.25 -3.28
N LYS A 175 -14.56 16.25 -3.78
CA LYS A 175 -13.55 15.52 -3.01
C LYS A 175 -12.12 16.06 -3.16
N SER A 176 -11.93 17.11 -3.95
CA SER A 176 -10.62 17.70 -4.26
C SER A 176 -10.60 19.20 -3.95
N ASP A 177 -10.84 20.04 -4.96
CA ASP A 177 -10.55 21.48 -4.99
C ASP A 177 -11.79 22.36 -5.21
N ASP A 178 -13.00 21.81 -5.15
CA ASP A 178 -14.21 22.61 -4.98
C ASP A 178 -14.34 23.06 -3.52
N VAL A 179 -13.94 24.31 -3.25
CA VAL A 179 -13.84 24.87 -1.89
C VAL A 179 -15.19 24.93 -1.19
N LEU A 180 -16.25 25.34 -1.89
CA LEU A 180 -17.60 25.45 -1.32
C LEU A 180 -18.28 24.08 -1.32
N GLY A 181 -18.13 23.31 -2.40
CA GLY A 181 -18.71 21.99 -2.55
C GLY A 181 -18.26 21.03 -1.44
N ARG A 182 -16.96 20.98 -1.12
CA ARG A 182 -16.45 20.08 -0.06
C ARG A 182 -17.04 20.36 1.33
N VAL A 183 -17.32 21.63 1.65
CA VAL A 183 -17.94 22.03 2.93
C VAL A 183 -19.42 21.62 2.93
N LYS A 184 -20.16 21.95 1.86
CA LYS A 184 -21.57 21.59 1.71
C LYS A 184 -21.80 20.07 1.71
N VAL A 185 -20.90 19.31 1.09
CA VAL A 185 -20.94 17.83 1.11
C VAL A 185 -20.77 17.30 2.53
N TYR A 186 -19.82 17.84 3.28
CA TYR A 186 -19.62 17.42 4.66
C TYR A 186 -20.85 17.70 5.52
N GLU A 187 -21.45 18.88 5.38
CA GLU A 187 -22.70 19.22 6.06
C GLU A 187 -23.86 18.30 5.66
N ALA A 188 -24.04 18.04 4.36
CA ALA A 188 -25.10 17.17 3.86
C ALA A 188 -24.98 15.75 4.43
N ILE A 189 -23.76 15.20 4.49
CA ILE A 189 -23.50 13.88 5.09
C ILE A 189 -23.88 13.87 6.58
N VAL A 190 -23.52 14.93 7.33
CA VAL A 190 -23.86 15.04 8.76
C VAL A 190 -25.36 15.20 8.98
N LYS A 191 -26.05 15.93 8.11
CA LYS A 191 -27.51 16.16 8.15
C LYS A 191 -28.33 14.98 7.61
N GLY A 192 -27.70 14.04 6.91
CA GLY A 192 -28.40 12.96 6.20
C GLY A 192 -29.17 13.43 4.97
N GLU A 193 -28.74 14.54 4.37
CA GLU A 193 -29.29 15.12 3.15
C GLU A 193 -28.56 14.57 1.92
N ASN A 194 -29.14 14.80 0.74
CA ASN A 194 -28.50 14.42 -0.52
C ASN A 194 -27.25 15.28 -0.79
N ILE A 195 -26.27 14.67 -1.45
CA ILE A 195 -25.03 15.33 -1.88
C ILE A 195 -25.40 16.46 -2.88
N PRO A 196 -24.92 17.70 -2.66
CA PRO A 196 -25.17 18.82 -3.56
C PRO A 196 -24.46 18.64 -4.91
N GLU A 197 -24.88 19.41 -5.92
CA GLU A 197 -24.21 19.44 -7.22
C GLU A 197 -22.78 20.01 -7.12
N ALA A 198 -21.89 19.47 -7.95
CA ALA A 198 -20.49 19.88 -8.01
C ALA A 198 -20.33 21.24 -8.68
N GLY A 199 -19.48 22.09 -8.11
CA GLY A 199 -19.09 23.37 -8.68
C GLY A 199 -17.89 23.28 -9.63
N ILE A 200 -17.27 24.44 -9.87
CA ILE A 200 -16.10 24.58 -10.73
C ILE A 200 -14.82 24.33 -9.91
N PRO A 201 -13.90 23.46 -10.37
CA PRO A 201 -12.63 23.23 -9.70
C PRO A 201 -11.77 24.49 -9.59
N GLU A 202 -11.12 24.70 -8.45
CA GLU A 202 -10.23 25.85 -8.27
C GLU A 202 -9.01 25.77 -9.20
N SER A 203 -8.52 24.56 -9.50
CA SER A 203 -7.43 24.35 -10.46
C SER A 203 -7.74 24.94 -11.86
N PHE A 204 -9.00 24.93 -12.28
CA PHE A 204 -9.41 25.53 -13.55
C PHE A 204 -9.33 27.07 -13.51
N LYS A 205 -9.72 27.69 -12.40
CA LYS A 205 -9.56 29.14 -12.21
C LYS A 205 -8.10 29.55 -12.20
N VAL A 206 -7.26 28.78 -11.51
CA VAL A 206 -5.80 28.99 -11.48
C VAL A 206 -5.24 28.91 -12.90
N LEU A 207 -5.63 27.91 -13.71
CA LEU A 207 -5.20 27.79 -15.11
C LEU A 207 -5.56 29.02 -15.95
N ILE A 208 -6.78 29.55 -15.80
CA ILE A 208 -7.19 30.78 -16.50
C ILE A 208 -6.28 31.96 -16.10
N LYS A 209 -5.97 32.11 -14.81
CA LYS A 209 -5.06 33.16 -14.32
C LYS A 209 -3.63 32.99 -14.81
N GLU A 210 -3.14 31.76 -14.90
CA GLU A 210 -1.84 31.45 -15.48
C GLU A 210 -1.79 31.83 -16.98
N MET A 211 -2.83 31.52 -17.75
CA MET A 211 -2.91 31.94 -19.16
C MET A 211 -2.99 33.47 -19.31
N GLN A 212 -3.79 34.15 -18.49
CA GLN A 212 -3.87 35.62 -18.47
C GLN A 212 -2.53 36.27 -18.13
N SER A 213 -1.72 35.64 -17.26
CA SER A 213 -0.37 36.11 -16.94
C SER A 213 0.59 36.08 -18.14
N LEU A 214 0.31 35.24 -19.14
CA LEU A 214 1.04 35.16 -20.41
C LEU A 214 0.48 36.11 -21.49
N CYS A 215 -0.34 37.08 -21.09
CA CYS A 215 -1.03 38.01 -21.99
C CYS A 215 -2.02 37.33 -22.97
N LEU A 216 -2.53 36.14 -22.62
CA LEU A 216 -3.59 35.49 -23.37
C LEU A 216 -4.94 35.89 -22.79
N ASN A 217 -5.79 36.52 -23.60
CA ASN A 217 -7.16 36.82 -23.18
C ASN A 217 -8.02 35.55 -23.30
N VAL A 218 -8.35 34.95 -22.15
CA VAL A 218 -9.19 33.76 -22.05
C VAL A 218 -10.48 34.14 -21.34
N GLU A 219 -11.60 33.92 -22.03
CA GLU A 219 -12.96 34.22 -21.55
C GLU A 219 -13.82 32.96 -21.64
N VAL A 220 -14.73 32.81 -20.68
CA VAL A 220 -15.69 31.72 -20.63
C VAL A 220 -17.00 32.24 -21.19
N LEU A 221 -17.49 31.64 -22.28
CA LEU A 221 -18.69 32.10 -22.98
C LEU A 221 -19.90 31.25 -22.62
N SER A 222 -21.04 31.92 -22.40
CA SER A 222 -22.35 31.28 -22.36
C SER A 222 -22.80 30.86 -23.78
N SER A 223 -23.90 30.10 -23.88
CA SER A 223 -24.55 29.77 -25.15
C SER A 223 -24.89 31.00 -25.99
N ASP A 224 -25.15 32.13 -25.32
CA ASP A 224 -25.57 33.38 -25.95
C ASP A 224 -24.37 34.27 -26.36
N GLY A 225 -23.14 33.77 -26.21
CA GLY A 225 -21.90 34.48 -26.55
C GLY A 225 -21.49 35.57 -25.57
N MET A 226 -22.20 35.72 -24.44
CA MET A 226 -21.82 36.63 -23.36
C MET A 226 -20.72 36.01 -22.50
N SER A 227 -19.75 36.83 -22.09
CA SER A 227 -18.69 36.42 -21.17
C SER A 227 -19.24 36.27 -19.75
N ILE A 228 -18.84 35.18 -19.09
CA ILE A 228 -19.18 34.88 -17.70
C ILE A 228 -17.98 35.23 -16.82
N GLU A 229 -18.17 36.14 -15.88
CA GLU A 229 -17.18 36.37 -14.82
C GLU A 229 -17.22 35.23 -13.80
N MET A 230 -16.12 34.49 -13.68
CA MET A 230 -15.92 33.52 -12.61
C MET A 230 -15.52 34.26 -11.32
N ARG A 231 -16.49 34.89 -10.65
CA ARG A 231 -16.29 35.41 -9.29
C ARG A 231 -16.54 34.32 -8.28
N ASP A 232 -15.73 34.29 -7.23
CA ASP A 232 -16.09 33.60 -6.00
C ASP A 232 -17.34 34.30 -5.46
N THR A 233 -18.45 33.58 -5.42
CA THR A 233 -19.68 34.09 -4.83
C THR A 233 -19.42 34.42 -3.37
N ASP A 234 -19.45 35.71 -3.02
CA ASP A 234 -19.45 36.28 -1.66
C ASP A 234 -20.68 35.85 -0.82
N GLU A 235 -21.31 34.71 -1.13
CA GLU A 235 -22.53 34.22 -0.49
C GLU A 235 -22.32 33.83 0.98
N ASP A 236 -21.10 33.43 1.36
CA ASP A 236 -20.81 33.02 2.74
C ASP A 236 -20.84 34.20 3.73
N VAL A 237 -20.54 35.42 3.28
CA VAL A 237 -20.65 36.63 4.12
C VAL A 237 -22.11 36.90 4.47
N PHE A 238 -23.03 36.65 3.53
CA PHE A 238 -24.46 36.85 3.73
C PHE A 238 -25.05 35.81 4.69
N ARG A 239 -24.68 34.52 4.57
CA ARG A 239 -25.17 33.48 5.49
C ARG A 239 -24.74 33.67 6.94
N ALA A 240 -23.48 34.03 7.18
CA ALA A 240 -22.98 34.28 8.54
C ALA A 240 -23.68 35.49 9.18
N ALA A 241 -23.96 36.54 8.39
CA ALA A 241 -24.71 37.70 8.85
C ALA A 241 -26.18 37.36 9.15
N GLU A 242 -26.80 36.48 8.35
CA GLU A 242 -28.18 36.03 8.51
C GLU A 242 -28.36 35.13 9.76
N GLU A 243 -27.42 34.23 10.04
CA GLU A 243 -27.39 33.44 11.29
C GLU A 243 -27.21 34.33 12.54
N LEU A 244 -26.52 35.47 12.39
CA LEU A 244 -26.36 36.49 13.44
C LEU A 244 -27.53 37.48 13.51
N GLY A 245 -28.54 37.36 12.63
CA GLY A 245 -29.69 38.25 12.57
C GLY A 245 -29.37 39.68 12.12
N ILE A 246 -28.25 39.89 11.42
CA ILE A 246 -27.80 41.19 10.91
C ILE A 246 -28.27 41.32 9.46
N ASP A 247 -29.34 42.08 9.26
CA ASP A 247 -29.84 42.41 7.93
C ASP A 247 -28.97 43.51 7.28
N LEU A 248 -28.03 43.09 6.43
CA LEU A 248 -27.14 43.96 5.65
C LEU A 248 -27.82 44.56 4.42
N SER A 249 -29.07 44.19 4.11
CA SER A 249 -29.81 44.73 2.96
C SER A 249 -30.40 46.13 3.22
N ARG A 250 -30.51 46.53 4.49
CA ARG A 250 -31.14 47.79 4.88
C ARG A 250 -30.13 48.92 4.97
N ARG A 251 -30.22 49.90 4.06
CA ARG A 251 -29.47 51.16 4.17
C ARG A 251 -29.90 51.90 5.46
N PRO A 252 -28.96 52.40 6.29
CA PRO A 252 -29.25 52.91 7.64
C PRO A 252 -30.12 54.20 7.72
N HIS A 253 -30.68 54.71 6.62
CA HIS A 253 -31.40 56.00 6.60
C HIS A 253 -32.76 56.06 5.88
N GLU A 254 -33.36 54.95 5.44
CA GLU A 254 -34.70 54.98 4.81
C GLU A 254 -35.88 54.86 5.80
N GLY A 255 -35.80 55.48 6.97
CA GLY A 255 -36.88 55.36 7.97
C GLY A 255 -36.94 56.40 9.08
N ALA A 256 -36.23 57.53 8.97
CA ALA A 256 -36.43 58.64 9.90
C ALA A 256 -37.71 59.38 9.49
N MET A 257 -38.84 59.04 10.13
CA MET A 257 -40.05 59.87 10.06
C MET A 257 -39.73 61.28 10.57
N THR A 258 -40.05 62.29 9.76
CA THR A 258 -40.09 63.68 10.19
C THR A 258 -41.14 63.84 11.29
N VAL A 259 -40.77 64.50 12.40
CA VAL A 259 -41.62 64.72 13.59
C VAL A 259 -42.63 65.85 13.34
N ASP A 260 -43.39 65.76 12.26
CA ASP A 260 -44.55 66.62 11.98
C ASP A 260 -45.60 65.76 11.27
N GLU A 261 -46.25 64.88 12.01
CA GLU A 261 -47.66 64.50 11.85
C GLU A 261 -48.06 63.54 12.99
N VAL A 262 -49.00 64.05 13.81
CA VAL A 262 -49.70 63.48 15.00
C VAL A 262 -49.00 63.60 16.35
#